data_AF-A0A2P8LEA4-F1
#
_entry.id   AF-A0A2P8LEA4-F1
#
_cell.length_a   1.000
_cell.length_b   1.000
_cell.length_c   1.000
_cell.angle_alpha   90.00
_cell.angle_beta   90.00
_cell.angle_gamma   90.00
#
_symmetry.space_group_name_H-M   'P 1'
#
loop_
_entity.id
_entity.type
_entity.pdbx_description
1 polymer ?
#
loop_
_entity_poly.entity_id
_entity_poly.type
_entity_poly.pdbx_seq_one_letter_code
_entity_poly.pdbx_strand_id
1 'polypeptide(L)'
;MQNLGDARLIKGAIRHSKTRTRKHNRGKGLTQIVETVLASEGSVAILQSNRGWYQIKDGKETYGDFKMSTNGTIIYWQMPLNGEA
;
A
#
# COMPACT_ATOMS: atom_id res chain seq x y z
N MET A 1 -20.14 -15.36 -2.73
CA MET A 1 -18.85 -14.70 -2.45
C MET A 1 -19.16 -13.40 -1.71
N GLN A 2 -18.67 -13.21 -0.47
CA GLN A 2 -18.70 -11.88 0.13
C GLN A 2 -17.85 -10.94 -0.74
N ASN A 3 -18.42 -9.82 -1.19
CA ASN A 3 -17.63 -8.76 -1.81
C ASN A 3 -16.73 -8.17 -0.72
N LEU A 4 -15.47 -8.59 -0.71
CA LEU A 4 -14.44 -7.92 0.07
C LEU A 4 -14.22 -6.55 -0.56
N GLY A 5 -14.25 -5.49 0.26
CA GLY A 5 -13.89 -4.15 -0.18
C GLY A 5 -12.48 -4.10 -0.74
N ASP A 6 -12.25 -3.27 -1.76
CA ASP A 6 -10.97 -3.12 -2.45
C ASP A 6 -9.84 -2.75 -1.48
N ALA A 7 -10.14 -2.01 -0.41
CA ALA A 7 -9.19 -1.69 0.65
C ALA A 7 -8.61 -2.94 1.33
N ARG A 8 -9.45 -3.97 1.55
CA ARG A 8 -8.99 -5.25 2.10
C ARG A 8 -8.13 -6.02 1.11
N LEU A 9 -8.42 -5.90 -0.20
CA LEU A 9 -7.59 -6.50 -1.24
C LEU A 9 -6.20 -5.85 -1.28
N ILE A 10 -6.11 -4.52 -1.17
CA ILE A 10 -4.84 -3.79 -1.08
C ILE A 10 -4.05 -4.27 0.15
N LYS A 11 -4.69 -4.32 1.32
CA LYS A 11 -4.08 -4.81 2.56
C LYS A 11 -3.55 -6.24 2.42
N GLY A 12 -4.34 -7.13 1.81
CA GLY A 12 -3.92 -8.50 1.51
C GLY A 12 -2.73 -8.56 0.55
N ALA A 13 -2.70 -7.71 -0.48
CA ALA A 13 -1.61 -7.65 -1.44
C ALA A 13 -0.28 -7.23 -0.78
N ILE A 14 -0.32 -6.22 0.10
CA ILE A 14 0.86 -5.79 0.89
C ILE A 14 1.37 -6.92 1.78
N ARG A 15 0.48 -7.66 2.45
CA ARG A 15 0.88 -8.70 3.42
C ARG A 15 1.36 -9.99 2.76
N HIS A 16 0.73 -10.40 1.67
CA HIS A 16 0.97 -11.73 1.11
C HIS A 16 1.95 -11.72 -0.04
N SER A 17 2.16 -10.59 -0.75
CA SER A 17 3.07 -10.51 -1.89
C SER A 17 2.82 -11.58 -2.98
N LYS A 18 1.60 -12.17 -3.01
CA LYS A 18 1.25 -13.27 -3.93
C LYS A 18 0.65 -12.70 -5.20
N THR A 19 1.10 -13.20 -6.34
CA THR A 19 0.52 -12.86 -7.65
C THR A 19 -0.04 -14.09 -8.34
N ARG A 20 -1.09 -13.89 -9.13
CA ARG A 20 -1.69 -14.94 -9.99
C ARG A 20 -0.66 -15.57 -10.94
N THR A 21 0.35 -14.82 -11.37
CA THR A 21 1.36 -15.29 -12.32
C THR A 21 2.42 -16.20 -11.70
N ARG A 22 2.55 -16.22 -10.36
CA ARG A 22 3.54 -17.01 -9.60
C ARG A 22 5.00 -16.85 -10.05
N LYS A 23 5.32 -15.81 -10.84
CA LYS A 23 6.69 -15.52 -11.25
C LYS A 23 7.48 -15.00 -10.05
N HIS A 24 8.70 -15.50 -9.86
CA HIS A 24 9.54 -15.19 -8.70
C HIS A 24 9.83 -13.67 -8.53
N ASN A 25 9.77 -12.90 -9.61
CA ASN A 25 10.10 -11.48 -9.69
C ASN A 25 8.86 -10.57 -9.62
N ARG A 26 7.68 -11.12 -9.31
CA ARG A 26 6.44 -10.34 -9.23
C ARG A 26 5.85 -10.40 -7.82
N GLY A 27 5.09 -9.36 -7.46
CA GLY A 27 4.35 -9.30 -6.19
C GLY A 27 5.07 -8.64 -5.03
N LYS A 28 6.36 -8.33 -5.18
CA LYS A 28 7.20 -7.79 -4.09
C LYS A 28 7.08 -6.28 -3.89
N GLY A 29 6.69 -5.54 -4.95
CA GLY A 29 6.81 -4.09 -4.97
C GLY A 29 6.05 -3.36 -3.87
N LEU A 30 4.80 -3.75 -3.58
CA LEU A 30 4.01 -3.06 -2.55
C LEU A 30 4.58 -3.25 -1.14
N THR A 31 4.99 -4.48 -0.81
CA THR A 31 5.65 -4.78 0.48
C THR A 31 6.94 -4.00 0.62
N GLN A 32 7.78 -4.01 -0.42
CA GLN A 32 9.05 -3.28 -0.43
C GLN A 32 8.86 -1.77 -0.25
N ILE A 33 7.86 -1.16 -0.91
CA ILE A 33 7.55 0.26 -0.75
C ILE A 33 7.18 0.56 0.70
N VAL A 34 6.26 -0.22 1.28
CA VAL A 34 5.80 -0.01 2.66
C VAL A 34 6.95 -0.16 3.66
N GLU A 35 7.74 -1.23 3.55
CA GLU A 35 8.88 -1.49 4.44
C GLU A 35 9.95 -0.40 4.32
N THR A 36 10.25 0.05 3.09
CA THR A 36 11.26 1.09 2.84
C THR A 36 10.84 2.42 3.43
N VAL A 37 9.58 2.85 3.21
CA VAL A 37 9.07 4.13 3.70
C VAL A 37 9.07 4.15 5.23
N LEU A 38 8.65 3.06 5.87
CA LEU A 38 8.60 2.94 7.32
C LEU A 38 9.96 2.82 8.00
N ALA A 39 11.05 2.72 7.25
CA ALA A 39 12.40 2.79 7.82
C ALA A 39 12.74 4.20 8.35
N SER A 40 11.95 5.23 8.01
CA SER A 40 12.09 6.59 8.51
C SER A 40 10.91 7.00 9.39
N GLU A 41 11.17 7.68 10.49
CA GLU A 41 10.14 8.31 11.33
C GLU A 41 9.47 9.48 10.59
N GLY A 42 8.19 9.74 10.86
CA GLY A 42 7.41 10.78 10.18
C GLY A 42 7.05 10.41 8.73
N SER A 43 7.24 9.15 8.35
CA SER A 43 6.97 8.64 7.01
C SER A 43 5.51 8.28 6.80
N VAL A 44 5.07 8.32 5.54
CA VAL A 44 3.72 7.92 5.15
C VAL A 44 3.74 7.26 3.78
N ALA A 45 3.05 6.13 3.66
CA ALA A 45 2.77 5.50 2.37
C ALA A 45 1.25 5.36 2.20
N ILE A 46 0.76 5.73 1.03
CA ILE A 46 -0.66 5.67 0.69
C ILE A 46 -0.83 5.01 -0.67
N LEU A 47 -1.68 3.99 -0.68
CA LEU A 47 -1.99 3.18 -1.83
C LEU A 47 -3.49 3.29 -2.10
N GLN A 48 -3.85 3.62 -3.32
CA GLN A 48 -5.23 3.68 -3.79
C GLN A 48 -5.35 2.80 -5.02
N SER A 49 -6.41 1.99 -5.10
CA SER A 49 -6.67 1.15 -6.26
C SER A 49 -8.16 0.94 -6.43
N ASN A 50 -8.68 1.33 -7.60
CA ASN A 50 -10.10 1.28 -7.93
C ASN A 50 -10.97 1.97 -6.87
N ARG A 51 -11.60 1.24 -5.95
CA ARG A 51 -12.38 1.83 -4.86
C ARG A 51 -11.64 1.82 -3.53
N GLY A 52 -10.55 1.09 -3.39
CA GLY A 52 -9.86 0.92 -2.12
C GLY A 52 -8.79 1.98 -1.89
N TRP A 53 -8.60 2.36 -0.64
CA TRP A 53 -7.40 3.05 -0.18
C TRP A 53 -6.85 2.41 1.09
N TYR A 54 -5.54 2.49 1.24
CA TYR A 54 -4.78 2.07 2.41
C TYR A 54 -3.72 3.13 2.68
N GLN A 55 -3.57 3.51 3.94
CA GLN A 55 -2.52 4.39 4.43
C GLN A 55 -1.79 3.69 5.58
N ILE A 56 -0.48 3.85 5.61
CA ILE A 56 0.34 3.56 6.77
C ILE A 56 1.20 4.79 7.06
N LYS A 57 1.11 5.27 8.30
CA LYS A 57 1.89 6.42 8.78
C LYS A 57 2.46 6.07 10.13
N ASP A 58 3.78 6.17 10.29
CA ASP A 58 4.47 5.84 11.54
C ASP A 58 4.05 4.46 12.10
N GLY A 59 3.94 3.46 11.21
CA GLY A 59 3.50 2.10 11.54
C GLY A 59 1.98 1.92 11.79
N LYS A 60 1.19 3.00 11.81
CA LYS A 60 -0.27 2.94 12.03
C LYS A 60 -1.03 2.79 10.71
N GLU A 61 -1.76 1.69 10.57
CA GLU A 61 -2.60 1.38 9.41
C GLU A 61 -3.99 2.01 9.50
N THR A 62 -4.44 2.66 8.43
CA THR A 62 -5.85 3.02 8.18
C THR A 62 -6.22 2.64 6.74
N TYR A 63 -7.47 2.25 6.50
CA TYR A 63 -7.91 1.82 5.18
C TYR A 63 -9.43 1.93 5.06
N GLY A 64 -9.93 2.05 3.84
CA GLY A 64 -11.36 2.14 3.56
C GLY A 64 -11.65 2.19 2.06
N ASP A 65 -12.93 2.18 1.72
CA ASP A 65 -13.37 2.25 0.32
C ASP A 65 -13.99 3.61 0.00
N PHE A 66 -13.69 4.12 -1.19
CA PHE A 66 -14.39 5.22 -1.82
C PHE A 66 -15.76 4.77 -2.33
N LYS A 67 -16.73 5.71 -2.35
CA LYS A 67 -18.05 5.46 -2.94
C LYS A 67 -17.98 5.24 -4.46
N MET A 68 -17.03 5.89 -5.11
CA MET A 68 -16.80 5.84 -6.56
C MET A 68 -15.42 5.26 -6.87
N SER A 69 -15.28 4.73 -8.08
CA SER A 69 -13.98 4.24 -8.58
C SER A 69 -13.07 5.39 -8.98
N THR A 70 -11.78 5.25 -8.69
CA THR A 70 -10.70 6.10 -9.21
C THR A 70 -10.18 5.63 -10.58
N ASN A 71 -10.73 4.54 -11.13
CA ASN A 71 -10.39 3.94 -12.43
C ASN A 71 -8.89 3.67 -12.64
N GLY A 72 -8.15 3.38 -11.56
CA GLY A 72 -6.72 3.12 -11.66
C GLY A 72 -6.09 2.79 -10.32
N THR A 73 -4.75 2.87 -10.28
CA THR A 73 -3.95 2.68 -9.08
C THR A 73 -3.03 3.89 -8.91
N ILE A 74 -3.03 4.48 -7.71
CA ILE A 74 -2.14 5.58 -7.33
C ILE A 74 -1.37 5.12 -6.10
N ILE A 75 -0.04 5.24 -6.15
CA ILE A 75 0.83 4.97 -5.02
C ILE A 75 1.64 6.23 -4.79
N TYR A 76 1.55 6.77 -3.58
CA TYR A 76 2.36 7.91 -3.17
C TYR A 76 2.92 7.66 -1.79
N TRP A 77 4.10 8.21 -1.55
CA TRP A 77 4.81 8.06 -0.30
C TRP A 77 5.64 9.30 -0.03
N GLN A 78 5.89 9.55 1.25
CA GLN A 78 6.78 10.58 1.73
C GLN A 78 7.65 9.95 2.82
N MET A 79 8.95 10.17 2.70
CA MET A 79 9.95 9.69 3.63
C MET A 79 10.89 10.84 3.94
N PRO A 80 10.94 11.32 5.20
CA PRO A 80 11.92 12.31 5.59
C PRO A 80 13.33 11.78 5.36
N LEU A 81 14.17 12.63 4.76
CA LEU A 81 15.61 12.41 4.70
C LEU A 81 16.18 12.99 6.00
N ASN A 82 16.55 12.13 6.93
CA ASN A 82 17.24 12.56 8.14
C ASN A 82 18.65 12.98 7.72
N GLY A 83 18.81 14.26 7.38
CA GLY A 83 20.11 14.84 7.13
C GLY A 83 20.82 15.05 8.45
N GLU A 84 21.72 14.15 8.82
CA GLU A 84 22.96 14.62 9.45
C GLU A 84 23.78 15.25 8.31
N ALA A 85 23.81 16.58 8.30
CA ALA A 85 24.72 17.37 7.50
C ALA A 85 26.10 17.44 8.19
#